data_AF-A0A6M0REG4-F1
#
_entry.id   AF-A0A6M0REG4-F1
#
_cell.length_a   1.000
_cell.length_b   1.000
_cell.length_c   1.000
_cell.angle_alpha   90.00
_cell.angle_beta   90.00
_cell.angle_gamma   90.00
#
_symmetry.space_group_name_H-M   'P 1'
#
loop_
_entity.id
_entity.type
_entity.pdbx_description
1 polymer ?
#
loop_
_entity_poly.entity_id
_entity_poly.type
_entity_poly.pdbx_seq_one_letter_code
_entity_poly.pdbx_strand_id
1 'polypeptide(L)'
;MKKYDISDNFRERIHTIRVTFQYQEYKGHIAYEIGGNCRGLNVMDVDFDCIDEDDINNLKENDCNFKFNYEYEVYGLSLKDEEGNICEMNDIEEDEINDYVVAIEIIDCRIDED
;
A
#
# COMPACT_ATOMS: atom_id res chain seq x y z
N MET A 1 -2.99 16.43 -9.45
CA MET A 1 -3.96 16.03 -8.42
C MET A 1 -5.35 16.00 -9.04
N LYS A 2 -6.05 14.87 -8.94
CA LYS A 2 -7.41 14.67 -9.48
C LYS A 2 -8.41 15.48 -8.65
N LYS A 3 -9.45 16.02 -9.29
CA LYS A 3 -10.58 16.63 -8.57
C LYS A 3 -11.49 15.50 -8.07
N TYR A 4 -11.76 15.47 -6.77
CA TYR A 4 -12.75 14.58 -6.18
C TYR A 4 -14.06 15.37 -6.02
N ASP A 5 -15.14 14.92 -6.64
CA ASP A 5 -16.47 15.45 -6.33
C ASP A 5 -16.85 14.98 -4.92
N ILE A 6 -17.42 15.86 -4.10
CA ILE A 6 -17.71 15.61 -2.68
C ILE A 6 -19.12 16.06 -2.29
N SER A 7 -20.00 16.21 -3.28
CA SER A 7 -21.38 16.63 -3.05
C SER A 7 -22.27 15.55 -2.44
N ASP A 8 -21.75 14.34 -2.26
CA ASP A 8 -22.43 13.13 -1.83
C ASP A 8 -22.14 12.75 -0.36
N ASN A 9 -22.77 11.67 0.12
CA ASN A 9 -22.51 11.12 1.44
C ASN A 9 -21.15 10.40 1.43
N PHE A 10 -20.11 11.09 1.90
CA PHE A 10 -18.72 10.61 2.01
C PHE A 10 -18.49 9.22 2.62
N ARG A 11 -19.50 8.61 3.26
CA ARG A 11 -19.41 7.31 3.96
C ARG A 11 -19.44 6.09 3.04
N GLU A 12 -19.89 6.26 1.81
CA GLU A 12 -20.04 5.17 0.83
C GLU A 12 -18.88 5.13 -0.17
N ARG A 13 -17.76 5.79 0.17
CA ARG A 13 -16.63 5.94 -0.74
C ARG A 13 -15.56 4.90 -0.47
N ILE A 14 -15.03 4.36 -1.56
CA ILE A 14 -13.83 3.54 -1.57
C ILE A 14 -12.65 4.44 -1.94
N HIS A 15 -11.64 4.41 -1.10
CA HIS A 15 -10.36 5.09 -1.30
C HIS A 15 -9.32 4.06 -1.77
N THR A 16 -8.62 4.36 -2.87
CA THR A 16 -7.44 3.58 -3.26
C THR A 16 -6.20 4.29 -2.72
N ILE A 17 -5.50 3.62 -1.82
CA ILE A 17 -4.30 4.11 -1.14
C ILE A 17 -3.10 3.44 -1.77
N ARG A 18 -2.10 4.22 -2.20
CA ARG A 18 -0.83 3.74 -2.72
C ARG A 18 0.26 4.01 -1.70
N VAL A 19 1.03 2.99 -1.36
CA VAL A 19 2.21 3.07 -0.48
C VAL A 19 3.45 2.89 -1.34
N THR A 20 4.45 3.76 -1.14
CA THR A 20 5.75 3.68 -1.81
C THR A 20 6.82 3.26 -0.82
N PHE A 21 7.49 2.15 -1.12
CA PHE A 21 8.69 1.69 -0.42
C PHE A 21 9.94 2.18 -1.15
N GLN A 22 10.99 2.52 -0.40
CA GLN A 22 12.28 2.89 -0.95
C GLN A 22 13.44 2.36 -0.11
N TYR A 23 14.44 1.78 -0.78
CA TYR A 23 15.75 1.51 -0.21
C TYR A 23 16.82 1.99 -1.19
N GLN A 24 17.67 2.92 -0.77
CA GLN A 24 18.63 3.61 -1.65
C GLN A 24 17.92 4.18 -2.91
N GLU A 25 18.37 3.85 -4.12
CA GLU A 25 17.73 4.23 -5.39
C GLU A 25 16.51 3.38 -5.78
N TYR A 26 16.30 2.23 -5.14
CA TYR A 26 15.26 1.27 -5.53
C TYR A 26 13.91 1.65 -4.92
N LYS A 27 12.84 1.53 -5.72
CA LYS A 27 11.47 1.83 -5.31
C LYS A 27 10.51 0.72 -5.69
N GLY A 28 9.39 0.68 -4.97
CA GLY A 28 8.32 -0.27 -5.18
C GLY A 28 7.03 0.24 -4.57
N HIS A 29 5.91 -0.28 -5.04
CA HIS A 29 4.59 0.21 -4.70
C HIS A 29 3.62 -0.93 -4.46
N ILE A 30 2.78 -0.72 -3.45
CA ILE A 30 1.53 -1.45 -3.30
C ILE A 30 0.37 -0.46 -3.33
N ALA A 31 -0.80 -0.92 -3.75
CA ALA A 31 -2.03 -0.18 -3.58
C ALA A 31 -3.16 -1.07 -3.10
N TYR A 32 -3.98 -0.56 -2.19
CA TYR A 32 -5.11 -1.27 -1.61
C TYR A 32 -6.32 -0.36 -1.45
N GLU A 33 -7.47 -0.94 -1.17
CA GLU A 33 -8.74 -0.22 -1.07
C GLU A 33 -9.24 -0.17 0.38
N ILE A 34 -9.64 1.02 0.82
CA ILE A 34 -10.27 1.23 2.13
C ILE A 34 -11.63 1.88 1.91
N GLY A 35 -12.67 1.22 2.42
CA GLY A 35 -14.04 1.73 2.43
C GLY A 35 -14.52 2.14 3.83
N GLY A 36 -15.84 2.33 3.95
CA GLY A 36 -16.50 2.58 5.22
C GLY A 36 -16.33 4.00 5.75
N ASN A 37 -16.13 4.14 7.07
CA ASN A 37 -16.14 5.45 7.73
C ASN A 37 -14.75 6.13 7.79
N CYS A 38 -13.72 5.52 7.21
CA CYS A 38 -12.37 6.06 7.14
C CYS A 38 -12.23 6.98 5.91
N ARG A 39 -11.67 8.18 6.10
CA ARG A 39 -11.57 9.19 5.02
C ARG A 39 -10.44 10.20 5.25
N GLY A 40 -9.94 10.76 4.16
CA GLY A 40 -8.95 11.84 4.18
C GLY A 40 -7.67 11.39 4.88
N LEU A 41 -7.23 12.12 5.92
CA LEU A 41 -6.02 11.73 6.64
C LEU A 41 -6.15 10.36 7.35
N ASN A 42 -7.36 9.96 7.74
CA ASN A 42 -7.55 8.71 8.48
C ASN A 42 -7.28 7.45 7.65
N VAL A 43 -7.28 7.54 6.32
CA VAL A 43 -6.93 6.39 5.44
C VAL A 43 -5.43 6.32 5.15
N MET A 44 -4.64 7.27 5.67
CA MET A 44 -3.19 7.29 5.50
C MET A 44 -2.45 6.56 6.62
N ASP A 45 -3.16 6.08 7.64
CA ASP A 45 -2.59 5.31 8.75
C ASP A 45 -2.49 3.84 8.29
N VAL A 46 -1.31 3.46 7.78
CA VAL A 46 -1.03 2.10 7.30
C VAL A 46 -0.55 1.30 8.50
N ASP A 47 -1.27 0.22 8.81
CA ASP A 47 -0.92 -0.70 9.89
C ASP A 47 -0.54 -2.04 9.27
N PHE A 48 0.76 -2.29 9.16
CA PHE A 48 1.29 -3.54 8.59
C PHE A 48 1.02 -4.73 9.52
N ASP A 49 0.84 -4.53 10.82
CA ASP A 49 0.55 -5.61 11.77
C ASP A 49 -0.83 -6.24 11.52
N CYS A 50 -1.72 -5.49 10.86
CA CYS A 50 -3.06 -5.94 10.52
C CYS A 50 -3.19 -6.53 9.10
N ILE A 51 -2.11 -6.53 8.29
CA ILE A 51 -2.16 -7.03 6.91
C ILE A 51 -2.04 -8.55 6.91
N ASP A 52 -3.01 -9.23 6.30
CA ASP A 52 -3.00 -10.68 6.13
C ASP A 52 -2.79 -11.13 4.66
N GLU A 53 -2.84 -12.45 4.44
CA GLU A 53 -2.65 -13.04 3.11
C GLU A 53 -3.75 -12.60 2.14
N ASP A 54 -4.98 -12.45 2.62
CA ASP A 54 -6.11 -12.01 1.80
C ASP A 54 -5.94 -10.54 1.40
N ASP A 55 -5.46 -9.69 2.30
CA ASP A 55 -5.12 -8.30 1.98
C ASP A 55 -4.05 -8.21 0.90
N ILE A 56 -2.96 -8.97 1.04
CA ILE A 56 -1.87 -9.03 0.05
C ILE A 56 -2.38 -9.55 -1.30
N ASN A 57 -3.22 -10.58 -1.29
CA ASN A 57 -3.81 -11.16 -2.50
C ASN A 57 -4.80 -10.21 -3.21
N ASN A 58 -5.40 -9.29 -2.46
CA ASN A 58 -6.40 -8.34 -2.98
C ASN A 58 -5.84 -6.95 -3.33
N LEU A 59 -4.52 -6.76 -3.23
CA LEU A 59 -3.84 -5.54 -3.66
C LEU A 59 -4.21 -5.18 -5.11
N LYS A 60 -4.52 -3.90 -5.32
CA LYS A 60 -4.80 -3.32 -6.66
C LYS A 60 -3.53 -3.03 -7.44
N GLU A 61 -2.41 -2.89 -6.74
CA GLU A 61 -1.07 -2.75 -7.29
C GLU A 61 -0.10 -3.49 -6.38
N ASN A 62 0.83 -4.24 -6.97
CA ASN A 62 1.96 -4.87 -6.29
C ASN A 62 3.11 -5.02 -7.30
N ASP A 63 3.83 -3.94 -7.58
CA ASP A 63 4.92 -3.94 -8.58
C ASP A 63 6.28 -4.40 -8.01
N CYS A 64 6.31 -4.57 -6.69
CA CYS A 64 7.46 -4.88 -5.88
C CYS A 64 7.40 -6.27 -5.25
N ASN A 65 6.48 -7.14 -5.67
CA ASN A 65 6.34 -8.50 -5.13
C ASN A 65 6.28 -8.54 -3.59
N PHE A 66 5.56 -7.57 -3.01
CA PHE A 66 5.28 -7.52 -1.58
C PHE A 66 4.57 -8.79 -1.15
N LYS A 67 5.09 -9.43 -0.11
CA LYS A 67 4.64 -10.72 0.41
C LYS A 67 5.01 -10.83 1.88
N PHE A 68 4.29 -11.68 2.61
CA PHE A 68 4.63 -12.07 3.98
C PHE A 68 4.97 -13.55 4.02
N ASN A 69 6.06 -13.90 4.71
CA ASN A 69 6.48 -15.29 4.93
C ASN A 69 6.07 -15.74 6.33
N TYR A 70 5.02 -16.55 6.41
CA TYR A 70 4.50 -17.07 7.68
C TYR A 70 5.41 -18.07 8.41
N GLU A 71 6.38 -18.70 7.73
CA GLU A 71 7.33 -19.61 8.39
C GLU A 71 8.37 -18.85 9.20
N TYR A 72 8.80 -17.69 8.70
CA TYR A 72 9.84 -16.87 9.30
C TYR A 72 9.32 -15.56 9.91
N GLU A 73 8.02 -15.26 9.76
CA GLU A 73 7.35 -14.05 10.26
C GLU A 73 8.01 -12.75 9.76
N VAL A 74 8.33 -12.70 8.46
CA VAL A 74 9.03 -11.57 7.82
C VAL A 74 8.38 -11.15 6.50
N TYR A 75 8.51 -9.87 6.17
CA TYR A 75 8.14 -9.30 4.89
C TYR A 75 9.21 -9.50 3.82
N GLY A 76 8.77 -9.56 2.56
CA GLY A 76 9.64 -9.55 1.39
C GLY A 76 9.21 -8.51 0.34
N LEU A 77 10.20 -7.91 -0.31
CA LEU A 77 10.10 -6.89 -1.36
C LEU A 77 11.13 -7.16 -2.48
N SER A 78 10.80 -6.71 -3.68
CA SER A 78 11.65 -6.71 -4.88
C SER A 78 11.56 -5.33 -5.53
N LEU A 79 12.36 -4.40 -5.02
CA LEU A 79 12.37 -3.00 -5.44
C LEU A 79 13.18 -2.82 -6.73
N LYS A 80 12.83 -1.82 -7.54
CA LYS A 80 13.48 -1.55 -8.83
C LYS A 80 14.03 -0.13 -8.91
N ASP A 81 15.19 0.03 -9.52
CA ASP A 81 15.69 1.35 -9.91
C ASP A 81 15.11 1.80 -11.27
N GLU A 82 15.55 2.95 -11.78
CA GLU A 82 15.08 3.50 -13.07
C GLU A 82 15.53 2.68 -14.29
N GLU A 83 16.57 1.85 -14.16
CA GLU A 83 17.07 0.96 -15.22
C GLU A 83 16.41 -0.42 -15.17
N GLY A 84 15.64 -0.71 -14.12
CA GLY A 84 14.97 -1.98 -13.88
C GLY A 84 15.83 -3.01 -13.15
N ASN A 85 16.98 -2.63 -12.59
CA ASN A 85 17.76 -3.48 -11.70
C ASN A 85 16.97 -3.75 -10.41
N ILE A 86 17.06 -4.97 -9.89
CA ILE A 86 16.23 -5.43 -8.77
C ILE A 86 17.07 -5.51 -7.49
N CYS A 87 16.56 -4.93 -6.41
CA CYS A 87 17.01 -5.16 -5.04
C CYS A 87 15.99 -6.06 -4.33
N GLU A 88 16.39 -7.29 -4.00
CA GLU A 88 15.56 -8.23 -3.24
C GLU A 88 15.84 -8.11 -1.74
N MET A 89 14.77 -8.05 -0.95
CA MET A 89 14.78 -8.00 0.50
C MET A 89 13.76 -9.04 0.98
N ASN A 90 14.16 -10.06 1.75
CA ASN A 90 13.25 -11.16 2.12
C ASN A 90 13.15 -11.41 3.64
N ASP A 91 13.88 -10.64 4.44
CA ASP A 91 14.02 -10.82 5.89
C ASP A 91 13.75 -9.47 6.60
N ILE A 92 12.64 -8.81 6.26
CA ILE A 92 12.25 -7.53 6.86
C ILE A 92 11.31 -7.81 8.03
N GLU A 93 11.68 -7.39 9.24
CA GLU A 93 10.82 -7.55 10.42
C GLU A 93 9.59 -6.61 10.35
N GLU A 94 8.57 -6.92 11.14
CA GLU A 94 7.29 -6.21 11.16
C GLU A 94 7.42 -4.74 11.56
N ASP A 95 8.33 -4.40 12.47
CA ASP A 95 8.63 -3.02 12.83
C ASP A 95 9.49 -2.32 11.76
N GLU A 96 10.40 -3.04 11.11
CA GLU A 96 11.31 -2.51 10.09
C GLU A 96 10.62 -2.12 8.77
N ILE A 97 9.50 -2.76 8.38
CA ILE A 97 8.83 -2.46 7.11
C ILE A 97 8.40 -0.98 7.01
N ASN A 98 8.06 -0.38 8.15
CA ASN A 98 7.66 1.02 8.27
C ASN A 98 8.79 1.99 7.88
N ASP A 99 10.04 1.63 8.14
CA ASP A 99 11.21 2.48 7.83
C ASP A 99 11.45 2.65 6.33
N TYR A 100 10.93 1.72 5.52
CA TYR A 100 11.04 1.78 4.06
C TYR A 100 9.93 2.61 3.42
N VAL A 101 8.88 3.00 4.15
CA VAL A 101 7.77 3.79 3.60
C VAL A 101 8.17 5.25 3.45
N VAL A 102 8.16 5.76 2.22
CA VAL A 102 8.52 7.16 1.91
C VAL A 102 7.36 8.00 1.36
N ALA A 103 6.25 7.36 0.98
CA ALA A 103 5.04 8.07 0.56
C ALA A 103 3.78 7.21 0.75
N ILE A 104 2.69 7.88 1.13
CA ILE A 104 1.34 7.32 1.20
C ILE A 104 0.41 8.31 0.51
N GLU A 105 -0.32 7.85 -0.51
CA GLU A 105 -1.11 8.71 -1.40
C GLU A 105 -2.51 8.15 -1.63
N ILE A 106 -3.54 9.01 -1.53
CA ILE A 106 -4.88 8.71 -2.04
C ILE A 106 -4.86 8.96 -3.55
N ILE A 107 -4.78 7.89 -4.33
CA ILE A 107 -4.69 7.94 -5.80
C ILE A 107 -6.05 7.86 -6.49
N ASP A 108 -7.06 7.32 -5.81
CA ASP A 108 -8.44 7.35 -6.28
C ASP A 108 -9.45 7.42 -5.12
N CYS A 109 -10.63 7.95 -5.42
CA CYS A 109 -11.74 8.01 -4.48
C CYS A 109 -13.06 8.01 -5.26
N ARG A 110 -13.85 6.94 -5.10
CA ARG A 110 -15.07 6.69 -5.85
C ARG A 110 -16.20 6.22 -4.93
N ILE A 111 -17.44 6.31 -5.39
CA ILE A 111 -18.59 5.69 -4.71
C ILE A 111 -18.53 4.18 -4.98
N ASP A 112 -18.89 3.38 -3.99
CA ASP A 112 -19.10 1.95 -4.18
C ASP A 112 -20.35 1.75 -5.06
N GLU A 113 -20.13 1.42 -6.33
CA GLU A 113 -21.20 1.04 -7.25
C GLU A 113 -21.42 -0.47 -7.06
N ASP A 114 -22.36 -0.84 -6.17
CA ASP A 114 -22.86 -2.23 -6.02
C ASP A 114 -23.12 -2.91 -7.39
#